data_AF-A0A955FMQ5-F1
#
_entry.id   AF-A0A955FMQ5-F1
#
_cell.length_a   1.000
_cell.length_b   1.000
_cell.length_c   1.000
_cell.angle_alpha   90.00
_cell.angle_beta   90.00
_cell.angle_gamma   90.00
#
_symmetry.space_group_name_H-M   'P 1'
#
loop_
_entity.id
_entity.type
_entity.pdbx_description
1 polymer ?
#
loop_
_entity_poly.entity_id
_entity_poly.type
_entity_poly.pdbx_seq_one_letter_code
_entity_poly.pdbx_strand_id
1 'polypeptide(L)'
;MADIPDKQIKRLKTLIAESETSLAAAKELLLSLVGEEDSNVLTKSEENLGKIIEGVFDGQNMVGSDGKTYPVPANYASKSKLVQGDILKLTIADDGAFMYKQIGPIPRKQIVGVLTQENGHYFVEVGARQYRVLLASVTYFKAKPGDQVSVNVPEDDSHAEWAALEAAL
;
A
#
# COMPACT_ATOMS: atom_id res chain seq x y z
N MET A 1 -5.13 18.16 52.31
CA MET A 1 -5.36 18.58 50.91
C MET A 1 -4.81 17.48 49.99
N ALA A 2 -5.59 16.44 49.70
CA ALA A 2 -5.25 15.40 48.71
C ALA A 2 -6.46 14.53 48.26
N ASP A 3 -7.71 15.04 48.29
CA ASP A 3 -8.92 14.21 48.03
C ASP A 3 -9.61 14.49 46.68
N ILE A 4 -9.10 15.44 45.89
CA ILE A 4 -9.72 15.87 44.63
C ILE A 4 -9.42 14.91 43.46
N PRO A 5 -8.22 14.30 43.33
CA PRO A 5 -7.89 13.43 42.19
C PRO A 5 -8.69 12.13 42.15
N ASP A 6 -8.89 11.44 43.28
CA ASP A 6 -9.56 10.13 43.30
C ASP A 6 -11.04 10.20 42.96
N LYS A 7 -11.73 11.26 43.40
CA LYS A 7 -13.13 11.49 43.06
C LYS A 7 -13.31 11.80 41.57
N GLN A 8 -12.37 12.52 40.96
CA GLN A 8 -12.37 12.81 39.53
C GLN A 8 -12.04 11.57 38.70
N ILE A 9 -11.06 10.76 39.12
CA ILE A 9 -10.70 9.50 38.46
C ILE A 9 -11.86 8.50 38.54
N LYS A 10 -12.53 8.38 39.69
CA LYS A 10 -13.70 7.52 39.85
C LYS A 10 -14.84 7.96 38.91
N ARG A 11 -15.06 9.27 38.79
CA ARG A 11 -16.08 9.82 37.88
C ARG A 11 -15.73 9.59 36.41
N LEU A 12 -14.45 9.72 36.03
CA LEU A 12 -13.97 9.40 34.68
C LEU A 12 -14.16 7.92 34.35
N LYS A 13 -13.84 7.00 35.28
CA LYS A 13 -14.06 5.56 35.09
C LYS A 13 -15.54 5.23 34.90
N THR A 14 -16.43 5.86 35.66
CA THR A 14 -17.88 5.69 35.49
C THR A 14 -18.34 6.21 34.13
N LEU A 15 -17.87 7.39 33.70
CA LEU A 15 -18.21 7.95 32.39
C LEU A 15 -17.71 7.08 31.22
N ILE A 16 -16.52 6.48 31.35
CA ILE A 16 -15.99 5.54 30.34
C ILE A 16 -16.87 4.29 30.27
N ALA A 17 -17.20 3.69 31.40
CA ALA A 17 -18.05 2.49 31.44
C ALA A 17 -19.46 2.76 30.86
N GLU A 18 -20.05 3.92 31.17
CA GLU A 18 -21.33 4.35 30.59
C GLU A 18 -21.22 4.56 29.06
N SER A 19 -20.13 5.16 28.59
CA SER A 19 -19.89 5.37 27.16
C SER A 19 -19.66 4.06 26.42
N GLU A 20 -18.93 3.11 27.00
CA GLU A 20 -18.71 1.77 26.45
C GLU A 20 -20.03 1.00 26.34
N THR A 21 -20.87 1.08 27.37
CA THR A 21 -22.19 0.44 27.37
C THR A 21 -23.11 1.06 26.32
N SER A 22 -23.13 2.39 26.22
CA SER A 22 -23.90 3.10 25.20
C SER A 22 -23.43 2.75 23.77
N LEU A 23 -22.12 2.62 23.57
CA LEU A 23 -21.53 2.25 22.30
C LEU A 23 -21.86 0.79 21.93
N ALA A 24 -21.88 -0.13 22.89
CA ALA A 24 -22.33 -1.50 22.67
C ALA A 24 -23.81 -1.56 22.23
N ALA A 25 -24.69 -0.82 22.90
CA ALA A 25 -26.10 -0.74 22.52
C ALA A 25 -26.31 -0.13 21.13
N ALA A 26 -25.55 0.92 20.77
CA ALA A 26 -25.60 1.51 19.44
C ALA A 26 -25.13 0.53 18.35
N LYS A 27 -24.13 -0.31 18.63
CA LYS A 27 -23.67 -1.36 17.73
C LYS A 27 -24.72 -2.45 17.51
N GLU A 28 -25.41 -2.90 18.56
CA GLU A 28 -26.51 -3.86 18.41
C GLU A 28 -27.68 -3.28 17.61
N LEU A 29 -28.04 -2.02 17.85
CA LEU A 29 -29.07 -1.34 17.08
C LEU A 29 -28.67 -1.19 15.61
N LEU A 30 -27.41 -0.88 15.31
CA LEU A 30 -26.88 -0.88 13.95
C LEU A 30 -26.96 -2.25 13.30
N LEU A 31 -26.58 -3.30 14.02
CA LEU A 31 -26.62 -4.69 13.51
C LEU A 31 -28.07 -5.10 13.16
N SER A 32 -29.01 -4.73 14.03
CA SER A 32 -30.45 -5.03 13.88
C SER A 32 -31.12 -4.23 12.75
N LEU A 33 -30.72 -2.97 12.55
CA LEU A 33 -31.32 -2.08 11.54
C LEU A 33 -30.70 -2.24 10.15
N VAL A 34 -29.41 -2.56 10.06
CA VAL A 34 -28.69 -2.56 8.78
C VAL A 34 -28.63 -3.93 8.13
N GLY A 35 -28.62 -5.04 8.89
CA GLY A 35 -28.64 -6.42 8.35
C GLY A 35 -27.57 -6.71 7.29
N GLU A 36 -26.45 -7.33 7.70
CA GLU A 36 -25.26 -7.70 6.89
C GLU A 36 -25.20 -7.18 5.44
N GLU A 37 -25.11 -5.87 5.24
CA GLU A 37 -24.50 -5.30 4.04
C GLU A 37 -23.55 -4.15 4.41
N ASP A 38 -22.29 -4.37 4.04
CA ASP A 38 -21.17 -3.45 3.90
C ASP A 38 -21.23 -2.12 4.67
N SER A 39 -20.77 -2.14 5.92
CA SER A 39 -20.25 -0.94 6.58
C SER A 39 -18.86 -1.19 7.14
N ASN A 40 -17.91 -0.86 6.27
CA ASN A 40 -16.48 -0.71 6.51
C ASN A 40 -16.23 0.44 7.49
N VAL A 41 -16.59 0.26 8.77
CA VAL A 41 -16.31 1.21 9.83
C VAL A 41 -15.91 0.45 11.09
N LEU A 42 -14.79 0.90 11.67
CA LEU A 42 -14.27 0.61 13.00
C LEU A 42 -13.33 -0.59 13.11
N THR A 43 -12.03 -0.30 12.98
CA THR A 43 -11.04 -0.58 14.05
C THR A 43 -11.42 -1.69 15.04
N LYS A 44 -11.28 -2.95 14.62
CA LYS A 44 -10.92 -4.13 15.44
C LYS A 44 -11.01 -5.41 14.61
N SER A 45 -10.20 -5.48 13.56
CA SER A 45 -9.83 -6.74 12.94
C SER A 45 -8.30 -6.79 12.91
N GLU A 46 -7.66 -6.67 14.07
CA GLU A 46 -6.23 -7.00 14.24
C GLU A 46 -6.05 -8.35 14.95
N GLU A 47 -7.12 -9.02 15.37
CA GLU A 47 -7.02 -10.25 16.17
C GLU A 47 -7.00 -11.55 15.36
N ASN A 48 -7.02 -11.50 14.02
CA ASN A 48 -6.86 -12.72 13.18
C ASN A 48 -6.22 -12.45 11.80
N LEU A 49 -5.50 -11.34 11.62
CA LEU A 49 -4.60 -11.25 10.45
C LEU A 49 -3.27 -11.85 10.90
N GLY A 50 -2.80 -12.85 10.17
CA GLY A 50 -1.52 -13.53 10.46
C GLY A 50 -0.31 -12.57 10.39
N LYS A 51 0.89 -13.08 10.14
CA LYS A 51 2.11 -12.27 10.30
C LYS A 51 2.10 -11.03 9.39
N ILE A 52 2.17 -9.85 10.02
CA ILE A 52 2.27 -8.55 9.35
C ILE A 52 3.74 -8.14 9.24
N ILE A 53 4.15 -7.70 8.05
CA ILE A 53 5.51 -7.25 7.75
C ILE A 53 5.42 -5.97 6.93
N GLU A 54 6.13 -4.92 7.35
CA GLU A 54 6.28 -3.70 6.57
C GLU A 54 7.62 -3.73 5.83
N GLY A 55 7.67 -3.14 4.65
CA GLY A 55 8.86 -3.14 3.82
C GLY A 55 8.82 -2.12 2.70
N VAL A 56 9.95 -1.99 2.01
CA VAL A 56 10.16 -1.03 0.93
C VAL A 56 10.15 -1.76 -0.41
N PHE A 57 9.40 -1.24 -1.38
CA PHE A 57 9.35 -1.80 -2.72
C PHE A 57 10.62 -1.46 -3.51
N ASP A 58 11.32 -2.45 -4.06
CA ASP A 58 12.56 -2.26 -4.82
C ASP A 58 12.34 -2.16 -6.35
N GLY A 59 11.10 -2.30 -6.81
CA GLY A 59 10.74 -2.35 -8.24
C GLY A 59 10.18 -3.70 -8.69
N GLN A 60 10.49 -4.79 -7.98
CA GLN A 60 9.90 -6.13 -8.20
C GLN A 60 9.48 -6.82 -6.90
N ASN A 61 10.22 -6.58 -5.83
CA ASN A 61 10.05 -7.21 -4.53
C ASN A 61 9.82 -6.15 -3.45
N MET A 62 9.34 -6.60 -2.29
CA MET A 62 9.32 -5.84 -1.06
C MET A 62 10.47 -6.31 -0.18
N VAL A 63 11.36 -5.41 0.19
CA VAL A 63 12.39 -5.65 1.22
C VAL A 63 11.76 -5.38 2.58
N GLY A 64 11.47 -6.45 3.33
CA GLY A 64 10.88 -6.36 4.66
C GLY A 64 11.83 -5.74 5.68
N SER A 65 11.27 -5.22 6.78
CA SER A 65 12.02 -4.75 7.94
C SER A 65 12.83 -5.85 8.64
N ASP A 66 12.53 -7.12 8.34
CA ASP A 66 13.29 -8.30 8.76
C ASP A 66 14.49 -8.62 7.85
N GLY A 67 14.75 -7.79 6.83
CA GLY A 67 15.83 -7.96 5.86
C GLY A 67 15.57 -9.02 4.80
N LYS A 68 14.38 -9.62 4.78
CA LYS A 68 14.00 -10.62 3.76
C LYS A 68 13.34 -9.94 2.57
N THR A 69 13.50 -10.54 1.40
CA THR A 69 12.81 -10.10 0.18
C THR A 69 11.57 -10.94 -0.07
N TYR A 70 10.48 -10.25 -0.38
CA TYR A 70 9.18 -10.85 -0.66
C TYR A 70 8.74 -10.46 -2.07
N PRO A 71 8.54 -11.42 -3.00
CA PRO A 71 8.19 -11.10 -4.38
C PRO A 71 6.80 -10.48 -4.45
N VAL A 72 6.70 -9.31 -5.09
CA VAL A 72 5.42 -8.61 -5.28
C VAL A 72 4.81 -9.06 -6.61
N PRO A 73 3.53 -9.47 -6.63
CA PRO A 73 2.87 -9.83 -7.88
C PRO A 73 2.92 -8.69 -8.91
N ALA A 74 3.45 -8.95 -10.09
CA ALA A 74 3.64 -7.94 -11.14
C ALA A 74 2.35 -7.20 -11.53
N ASN A 75 1.21 -7.91 -11.50
CA ASN A 75 -0.10 -7.31 -11.76
C ASN A 75 -0.54 -6.31 -10.68
N TYR A 76 -0.24 -6.60 -9.42
CA TYR A 76 -0.51 -5.68 -8.32
C TYR A 76 0.37 -4.43 -8.45
N ALA A 77 1.68 -4.64 -8.63
CA ALA A 77 2.63 -3.54 -8.83
C ALA A 77 2.25 -2.63 -10.02
N SER A 78 1.80 -3.24 -11.12
CA SER A 78 1.32 -2.51 -12.30
C SER A 78 0.03 -1.72 -12.04
N LYS A 79 -1.00 -2.35 -11.47
CA LYS A 79 -2.32 -1.70 -11.26
C LYS A 79 -2.25 -0.60 -10.21
N SER A 80 -1.46 -0.81 -9.16
CA SER A 80 -1.23 0.18 -8.11
C SER A 80 -0.15 1.20 -8.46
N LYS A 81 0.49 1.09 -9.63
CA LYS A 81 1.55 1.99 -10.12
C LYS A 81 2.63 2.20 -9.05
N LEU A 82 3.11 1.10 -8.47
CA LEU A 82 4.10 1.14 -7.39
C LEU A 82 5.42 1.67 -7.90
N VAL A 83 5.98 2.64 -7.20
CA VAL A 83 7.27 3.24 -7.50
C VAL A 83 8.31 2.70 -6.51
N GLN A 84 9.53 2.47 -6.99
CA GLN A 84 10.64 2.06 -6.14
C GLN A 84 10.77 3.00 -4.94
N GLY A 85 10.84 2.47 -3.73
CA GLY A 85 10.82 3.23 -2.48
C GLY A 85 9.46 3.27 -1.79
N ASP A 86 8.36 2.89 -2.45
CA ASP A 86 7.03 2.84 -1.84
C ASP A 86 7.01 1.87 -0.65
N ILE A 87 6.37 2.30 0.45
CA ILE A 87 6.21 1.48 1.66
C ILE A 87 4.98 0.60 1.50
N LEU A 88 5.21 -0.70 1.61
CA LEU A 88 4.20 -1.75 1.53
C LEU A 88 4.02 -2.44 2.88
N LYS A 89 2.78 -2.83 3.16
CA LYS A 89 2.40 -3.76 4.22
C LYS A 89 2.08 -5.10 3.58
N LEU A 90 2.83 -6.12 3.93
CA LEU A 90 2.54 -7.52 3.64
C LEU A 90 1.80 -8.12 4.85
N THR A 91 0.62 -8.67 4.61
CA THR A 91 -0.04 -9.58 5.54
C THR A 91 0.07 -11.00 5.00
N ILE A 92 0.64 -11.89 5.81
CA ILE A 92 0.63 -13.34 5.57
C ILE A 92 -0.57 -13.89 6.32
N ALA A 93 -1.59 -14.35 5.60
CA ALA A 93 -2.73 -15.03 6.22
C ALA A 93 -2.34 -16.43 6.74
N ASP A 94 -3.19 -17.00 7.60
CA ASP A 94 -2.93 -18.32 8.21
C ASP A 94 -2.91 -19.46 7.18
N ASP A 95 -3.52 -19.24 6.01
CA ASP A 95 -3.47 -20.13 4.85
C ASP A 95 -2.17 -19.97 4.02
N GLY A 96 -1.29 -19.04 4.41
CA GLY A 96 -0.05 -18.71 3.72
C GLY A 96 -0.21 -17.71 2.58
N ALA A 97 -1.40 -17.16 2.33
CA ALA A 97 -1.61 -16.18 1.28
C ALA A 97 -0.90 -14.85 1.60
N PHE A 98 -0.21 -14.30 0.60
CA PHE A 98 0.44 -12.99 0.69
C PHE A 98 -0.48 -11.88 0.18
N MET A 99 -0.85 -10.96 1.06
CA MET A 99 -1.63 -9.78 0.73
C MET A 99 -0.77 -8.53 0.88
N TYR A 100 -0.56 -7.83 -0.23
CA TYR A 100 0.18 -6.57 -0.24
C TYR A 100 -0.77 -5.38 -0.25
N LYS A 101 -0.46 -4.38 0.58
CA LYS A 101 -1.13 -3.08 0.59
C LYS A 101 -0.09 -1.98 0.61
N GLN A 102 -0.16 -1.05 -0.35
CA GLN A 102 0.60 0.20 -0.27
C GLN A 102 0.09 1.04 0.91
N ILE A 103 1.01 1.43 1.79
CA ILE A 103 0.71 2.22 2.99
C ILE A 103 1.45 3.55 3.03
N GLY A 104 2.52 3.72 2.25
CA GLY A 104 3.27 4.97 2.16
C GLY A 104 3.83 5.20 0.75
N PRO A 105 3.10 5.90 -0.14
CA PRO A 105 3.66 6.30 -1.41
C PRO A 105 4.78 7.33 -1.21
N ILE A 106 5.88 7.21 -1.95
CA ILE A 106 6.95 8.21 -1.92
C ILE A 106 6.67 9.40 -2.85
N PRO A 107 7.30 10.57 -2.59
CA PRO A 107 7.36 11.67 -3.57
C PRO A 107 7.93 11.17 -4.89
N ARG A 108 7.21 11.46 -5.97
CA ARG A 108 7.49 10.95 -7.31
C ARG A 108 7.27 12.07 -8.32
N LYS A 109 8.05 12.04 -9.39
CA LYS A 109 7.90 12.93 -10.54
C LYS A 109 7.48 12.12 -11.75
N GLN A 110 6.64 12.72 -12.58
CA GLN A 110 6.25 12.14 -13.87
C GLN A 110 7.20 12.63 -14.94
N ILE A 111 7.75 11.70 -15.72
CA ILE A 111 8.62 11.97 -16.85
C ILE A 111 8.09 11.26 -18.09
N VAL A 112 8.46 11.77 -19.26
CA VAL A 112 8.06 11.20 -20.55
C VAL A 112 9.30 10.63 -21.22
N GLY A 113 9.18 9.42 -21.74
CA GLY A 113 10.26 8.71 -22.41
C GLY A 113 9.76 7.84 -23.56
N VAL A 114 10.70 7.15 -24.19
CA VAL A 114 10.41 6.18 -25.26
C VAL A 114 10.52 4.78 -24.68
N LEU A 115 9.49 3.96 -24.90
CA LEU A 115 9.50 2.57 -24.49
C LEU A 115 10.41 1.76 -25.42
N THR A 116 11.40 1.08 -24.87
CA THR A 116 12.29 0.17 -25.60
C THR A 116 12.24 -1.24 -24.99
N GLN A 117 12.67 -2.23 -25.77
CA GLN A 117 12.74 -3.61 -25.31
C GLN A 117 14.11 -4.19 -25.64
N GLU A 118 14.78 -4.71 -24.62
CA GLU A 118 16.11 -5.31 -24.74
C GLU A 118 16.11 -6.66 -24.02
N ASN A 119 16.53 -7.73 -24.70
CA ASN A 119 16.61 -9.08 -24.13
C ASN A 119 15.30 -9.56 -23.45
N GLY A 120 14.14 -9.14 -23.95
CA GLY A 120 12.84 -9.48 -23.39
C GLY A 120 12.39 -8.62 -22.19
N HIS A 121 13.24 -7.73 -21.69
CA HIS A 121 12.90 -6.75 -20.66
C HIS A 121 12.51 -5.42 -21.29
N TYR A 122 11.59 -4.71 -20.65
CA TYR A 122 11.12 -3.41 -21.10
C TYR A 122 11.80 -2.29 -20.32
N PHE A 123 12.10 -1.22 -21.04
CA PHE A 123 12.78 -0.06 -20.50
C PHE A 123 12.15 1.22 -21.04
N VAL A 124 12.26 2.31 -20.28
CA VAL A 124 11.87 3.64 -20.75
C VAL A 124 13.10 4.53 -20.74
N GLU A 125 13.45 5.03 -21.92
CA GLU A 125 14.58 5.92 -22.14
C GLU A 125 14.16 7.37 -21.97
N VAL A 126 14.84 8.08 -21.08
CA VAL A 126 14.63 9.50 -20.78
C VAL A 126 15.98 10.21 -20.83
N GLY A 127 16.28 10.80 -21.98
CA GLY A 127 17.58 11.45 -22.22
C GLY A 127 18.72 10.42 -22.17
N ALA A 128 19.61 10.54 -21.18
CA ALA A 128 20.73 9.62 -20.98
C ALA A 128 20.47 8.50 -19.96
N ARG A 129 19.26 8.45 -19.38
CA ARG A 129 18.86 7.46 -18.37
C ARG A 129 17.88 6.45 -18.96
N GLN A 130 17.94 5.23 -18.46
CA GLN A 130 17.08 4.13 -18.85
C GLN A 130 16.51 3.51 -17.59
N TYR A 131 15.18 3.44 -17.50
CA TYR A 131 14.47 2.87 -16.35
C TYR A 131 13.82 1.55 -16.75
N ARG A 132 13.95 0.52 -15.91
CA ARG A 132 13.21 -0.73 -16.10
C ARG A 132 11.74 -0.53 -15.80
N VAL A 133 10.88 -1.15 -16.60
CA VAL A 133 9.43 -1.17 -16.39
C VAL A 133 8.91 -2.61 -16.41
N LEU A 134 7.86 -2.87 -15.64
CA LEU A 134 7.25 -4.19 -15.58
C LEU A 134 6.53 -4.52 -16.89
N LEU A 135 6.74 -5.75 -17.40
CA LEU A 135 5.98 -6.29 -18.53
C LEU A 135 4.46 -6.18 -18.29
N ALA A 136 4.01 -6.47 -17.06
CA ALA A 136 2.60 -6.35 -16.69
C ALA A 136 2.05 -4.94 -16.96
N SER A 137 2.84 -3.90 -16.68
CA SER A 137 2.47 -2.51 -16.96
C SER A 137 2.37 -2.24 -18.46
N VAL A 138 3.35 -2.68 -19.24
CA VAL A 138 3.31 -2.53 -20.70
C VAL A 138 2.06 -3.19 -21.30
N THR A 139 1.75 -4.42 -20.86
CA THR A 139 0.57 -5.14 -21.35
C THR A 139 -0.75 -4.51 -20.89
N TYR A 140 -0.81 -3.99 -19.66
CA TYR A 140 -1.99 -3.33 -19.12
C TYR A 140 -2.35 -2.06 -19.90
N PHE A 141 -1.35 -1.24 -20.21
CA PHE A 141 -1.52 -0.01 -21.00
C PHE A 141 -1.47 -0.24 -22.52
N LYS A 142 -1.22 -1.48 -22.95
CA LYS A 142 -1.12 -1.88 -24.37
C LYS A 142 -0.07 -1.09 -25.16
N ALA A 143 0.99 -0.65 -24.48
CA ALA A 143 2.10 0.08 -25.08
C ALA A 143 2.99 -0.87 -25.91
N LYS A 144 3.66 -0.34 -26.92
CA LYS A 144 4.57 -1.05 -27.81
C LYS A 144 5.96 -0.40 -27.78
N PRO A 145 7.04 -1.16 -28.02
CA PRO A 145 8.35 -0.58 -28.21
C PRO A 145 8.31 0.47 -29.33
N GLY A 146 8.88 1.66 -29.06
CA GLY A 146 8.80 2.85 -29.91
C GLY A 146 7.74 3.85 -29.49
N ASP A 147 6.76 3.46 -28.67
CA ASP A 147 5.73 4.39 -28.18
C ASP A 147 6.31 5.38 -27.17
N GLN A 148 5.77 6.59 -27.19
CA GLN A 148 6.03 7.58 -26.17
C GLN A 148 5.14 7.26 -24.95
N VAL A 149 5.74 7.17 -23.78
CA VAL A 149 5.05 6.76 -22.55
C VAL A 149 5.37 7.73 -21.42
N SER A 150 4.41 7.94 -20.52
CA SER A 150 4.67 8.60 -19.25
C SER A 150 4.97 7.56 -18.17
N VAL A 151 5.98 7.84 -17.35
CA VAL A 151 6.37 7.00 -16.22
C VAL A 151 6.55 7.85 -14.96
N ASN A 152 6.29 7.25 -13.81
CA ASN A 152 6.59 7.81 -12.50
C ASN A 152 7.89 7.21 -11.98
N VAL A 153 8.79 8.09 -11.57
CA VAL A 153 10.05 7.74 -10.89
C VAL A 153 10.10 8.45 -9.53
N PRO A 154 10.91 7.96 -8.58
CA PRO A 154 11.19 8.69 -7.35
C PRO A 154 11.65 10.12 -7.66
N GLU A 155 11.22 11.09 -6.84
CA GLU A 155 11.70 12.47 -6.99
C GLU A 155 13.22 12.54 -6.73
N ASP A 156 13.70 11.79 -5.72
CA ASP A 156 15.12 11.48 -5.51
C ASP A 156 15.57 10.34 -6.44
N ASP A 157 15.98 10.75 -7.63
CA ASP A 157 16.28 9.90 -8.77
C ASP A 157 17.75 9.43 -8.81
N SER A 158 18.46 9.50 -7.67
CA SER A 158 19.90 9.19 -7.62
C SER A 158 20.20 7.69 -7.77
N HIS A 159 19.28 6.82 -7.37
CA HIS A 159 19.44 5.35 -7.35
C HIS A 159 18.22 4.60 -7.91
N ALA A 160 17.36 5.28 -8.66
CA ALA A 160 16.17 4.69 -9.24
C ALA A 160 16.52 3.85 -10.47
N GLU A 161 16.29 2.55 -10.40
CA GLU A 161 16.42 1.63 -11.52
C GLU A 161 15.07 1.32 -12.17
N TRP A 162 13.99 1.45 -11.39
CA TRP A 162 12.64 1.09 -11.80
C TRP A 162 11.74 2.31 -11.92
N ALA A 163 10.88 2.28 -12.94
CA ALA A 163 9.82 3.25 -13.13
C ALA A 163 8.45 2.56 -13.22
N ALA A 164 7.42 3.24 -12.72
CA ALA A 164 6.04 2.78 -12.86
C ALA A 164 5.42 3.40 -14.12
N LEU A 165 4.90 2.59 -15.04
CA LEU A 165 4.22 3.12 -16.22
C LEU A 165 2.89 3.77 -15.81
N GLU A 166 2.66 5.01 -16.27
CA GLU A 166 1.48 5.81 -15.94
C GLU A 166 0.45 5.77 -17.08
N ALA A 167 0.90 5.99 -18.32
CA ALA A 167 0.08 5.93 -19.53
C ALA A 167 0.95 5.75 -20.80
N ALA A 168 0.32 5.21 -21.85
CA ALA A 168 0.81 5.34 -23.22
C ALA A 168 0.22 6.61 -23.84
N LEU A 169 1.03 7.39 -24.57
CA LEU A 169 0.64 8.66 -25.18
C LEU A 169 0.29 8.50 -26.66
#